data_AF-A0A2E6VT52-F1
#
_entry.id   AF-A0A2E6VT52-F1
#
_cell.length_a   1.000
_cell.length_b   1.000
_cell.length_c   1.000
_cell.angle_alpha   90.00
_cell.angle_beta   90.00
_cell.angle_gamma   90.00
#
_symmetry.space_group_name_H-M   'P 1'
#
loop_
_entity.id
_entity.type
_entity.pdbx_description
1 polymer ?
#
loop_
_entity_poly.entity_id
_entity_poly.type
_entity_poly.pdbx_seq_one_letter_code
_entity_poly.pdbx_strand_id
1 'polypeptide(L)'
;MVFWVKEDMTALPILPHGTTAKPLQSGPLQRPSDGPTTHKLFDLWEEAQKRLWKPKFWWQNLMLRKGFDLTFIKPHEFRLLVPAHQLTDCDNCTEVCCTGPNSRVSLGLLDQARLIDAGLSHAIQQGPHGVNDSANKLWAQSASEESLFFRGFPVLKRDATQTCALLNENLSCGAFPHWPMSCERYPFAVNLENKTVFWAEGCASLHEVHEPEALLRGRQLFHAAIETYNQRIRDVILLYVAMPELADMGLLRHLSLHGTLERRRKKLLAAKTH
;
A
#
# COMPACT_ATOMS: atom_id res chain seq x y z
N MET A 1 -9.37 -3.42 16.05
CA MET A 1 -9.12 -2.34 15.09
C MET A 1 -10.17 -1.23 15.08
N VAL A 2 -11.36 -1.36 15.69
CA VAL A 2 -12.26 -0.21 15.86
C VAL A 2 -11.94 0.37 17.22
N PHE A 3 -11.06 1.36 17.23
CA PHE A 3 -10.85 2.19 18.40
C PHE A 3 -11.59 3.50 18.20
N TRP A 4 -12.41 3.83 19.20
CA TRP A 4 -13.02 5.13 19.33
C TRP A 4 -12.18 5.90 20.34
N VAL A 5 -11.32 6.79 19.86
CA VAL A 5 -10.78 7.85 20.71
C VAL A 5 -11.85 8.93 20.81
N LYS A 6 -12.30 9.22 22.04
CA LYS A 6 -13.10 10.39 22.40
C LYS A 6 -12.19 11.61 22.55
N GLU A 7 -11.44 11.95 21.52
CA GLU A 7 -10.81 13.26 21.39
C GLU A 7 -11.56 14.01 20.29
N ASP A 8 -11.63 15.34 20.42
CA ASP A 8 -12.38 16.23 19.51
C ASP A 8 -11.80 16.18 18.09
N MET A 9 -12.12 15.12 17.35
CA MET A 9 -11.74 14.95 15.96
C MET A 9 -12.51 15.98 15.14
N THR A 10 -11.78 16.95 14.60
CA THR A 10 -12.37 17.97 13.76
C THR A 10 -12.33 17.46 12.33
N ALA A 11 -13.50 17.35 11.71
CA ALA A 11 -13.58 17.10 10.27
C ALA A 11 -13.06 18.34 9.55
N LEU A 12 -11.86 18.25 8.96
CA LEU A 12 -11.36 19.33 8.14
C LEU A 12 -12.23 19.42 6.87
N PRO A 13 -12.78 20.61 6.54
CA PRO A 13 -13.54 20.76 5.31
C PRO A 13 -12.59 20.52 4.14
N ILE A 14 -12.90 19.50 3.33
CA ILE A 14 -12.27 19.35 2.02
C ILE A 14 -12.81 20.50 1.19
N LEU A 15 -11.99 21.53 0.99
CA LEU A 15 -12.40 22.71 0.24
C LEU A 15 -13.01 22.25 -1.10
N PRO A 16 -14.20 22.75 -1.48
CA PRO A 16 -14.76 22.45 -2.79
C PRO A 16 -13.76 22.88 -3.87
N HIS A 17 -13.72 22.11 -4.96
CA HIS A 17 -12.83 22.23 -6.13
C HIS A 17 -12.89 23.59 -6.90
N GLY A 18 -13.28 24.70 -6.25
CA GLY A 18 -13.46 26.02 -6.85
C GLY A 18 -12.28 26.99 -6.70
N THR A 19 -11.22 26.64 -5.97
CA THR A 19 -9.96 27.41 -6.06
C THR A 19 -9.17 26.89 -7.26
N THR A 20 -8.73 27.81 -8.12
CA THR A 20 -7.97 27.62 -9.37
C THR A 20 -6.61 26.91 -9.24
N ALA A 21 -6.41 26.15 -8.17
CA ALA A 21 -5.33 25.18 -8.07
C ALA A 21 -5.61 24.07 -9.10
N LYS A 22 -4.67 23.88 -10.04
CA LYS A 22 -4.68 22.74 -10.97
C LYS A 22 -5.05 21.47 -10.18
N PRO A 23 -6.00 20.66 -10.67
CA PRO A 23 -6.31 19.39 -10.02
C PRO A 23 -4.98 18.64 -9.83
N LEU A 24 -4.69 18.24 -8.58
CA LEU A 24 -3.65 17.25 -8.32
C LEU A 24 -3.99 16.07 -9.23
N GLN A 25 -3.17 15.86 -10.27
CA GLN A 25 -3.45 14.86 -11.29
C GLN A 25 -3.60 13.53 -10.57
N SER A 26 -4.78 12.92 -10.65
CA SER A 26 -5.09 11.60 -10.10
C SER A 26 -4.48 10.47 -10.94
N GLY A 27 -3.45 10.77 -11.74
CA GLY A 27 -2.61 9.75 -12.35
C GLY A 27 -1.70 9.15 -11.28
N PRO A 28 -1.16 7.94 -11.48
CA PRO A 28 -0.08 7.45 -10.62
C PRO A 28 0.99 8.54 -10.61
N LEU A 29 1.35 9.03 -9.42
CA LEU A 29 2.46 9.96 -9.25
C LEU A 29 3.72 9.27 -9.75
N GLN A 30 4.03 9.45 -11.04
CA GLN A 30 5.31 9.09 -11.61
C GLN A 30 6.35 9.88 -10.84
N ARG A 31 7.20 9.17 -10.10
CA ARG A 31 8.28 9.82 -9.37
C ARG A 31 9.41 10.08 -10.33
N PRO A 32 10.20 11.15 -10.11
CA PRO A 32 11.45 11.39 -10.84
C PRO A 32 12.41 10.19 -10.82
N SER A 33 12.19 9.25 -9.88
CA SER A 33 13.00 8.07 -9.61
C SER A 33 12.37 6.75 -10.12
N ASP A 34 11.30 6.78 -10.90
CA ASP A 34 10.69 5.55 -11.42
C ASP A 34 11.57 4.96 -12.54
N GLY A 35 11.93 3.68 -12.39
CA GLY A 35 12.80 2.97 -13.32
C GLY A 35 12.04 2.12 -14.36
N PRO A 36 12.76 1.28 -15.12
CA PRO A 36 12.19 0.53 -16.23
C PRO A 36 11.13 -0.49 -15.79
N THR A 37 11.24 -1.11 -14.62
CA THR A 37 10.25 -2.08 -14.13
C THR A 37 8.97 -1.36 -13.75
N THR A 38 9.09 -0.20 -13.09
CA THR A 38 7.95 0.63 -12.71
C THR A 38 7.18 1.13 -13.93
N HIS A 39 7.87 1.62 -14.95
CA HIS A 39 7.22 2.04 -16.20
C HIS A 39 6.50 0.88 -16.89
N LYS A 40 7.14 -0.29 -17.00
CA LYS A 40 6.48 -1.48 -17.56
C LYS A 40 5.23 -1.89 -16.77
N LEU A 41 5.24 -1.72 -15.44
CA LEU A 41 4.07 -2.01 -14.62
C LEU A 41 2.92 -1.03 -14.88
N PHE A 42 3.21 0.26 -15.13
CA PHE A 42 2.20 1.25 -15.53
C PHE A 42 1.61 0.95 -16.91
N ASP A 43 2.45 0.64 -17.90
CA ASP A 43 1.99 0.25 -19.25
C ASP A 43 1.13 -1.02 -19.17
N LEU A 44 1.55 -1.97 -18.34
CA LEU A 44 0.81 -3.21 -18.12
C LEU A 44 -0.56 -2.96 -17.47
N TRP A 45 -0.67 -1.97 -16.58
CA TRP A 45 -1.95 -1.58 -15.99
C TRP A 45 -2.93 -1.08 -17.05
N GLU A 46 -2.51 -0.21 -17.97
CA GLU A 46 -3.37 0.28 -19.05
C GLU A 46 -3.87 -0.87 -19.94
N GLU A 47 -2.99 -1.80 -20.29
CA GLU A 47 -3.37 -2.97 -21.07
C GLU A 47 -4.28 -3.93 -20.27
N ALA A 48 -4.02 -4.11 -18.97
CA ALA A 48 -4.85 -4.91 -18.09
C ALA A 48 -6.29 -4.37 -18.02
N GLN A 49 -6.47 -3.05 -17.95
CA GLN A 49 -7.78 -2.42 -18.00
C GLN A 49 -8.52 -2.76 -19.30
N LYS A 50 -7.84 -2.69 -20.45
CA LYS A 50 -8.42 -3.07 -21.76
C LYS A 50 -8.79 -4.56 -21.79
N ARG A 51 -8.01 -5.42 -21.15
CA ARG A 51 -8.24 -6.88 -21.11
C ARG A 51 -9.48 -7.26 -20.31
N LEU A 52 -9.80 -6.55 -19.23
CA LEU A 52 -10.97 -6.86 -18.38
C LEU A 52 -12.30 -6.90 -19.15
N TRP A 53 -12.38 -6.15 -20.26
CA TRP A 53 -13.58 -6.06 -21.11
C TRP A 53 -13.59 -7.07 -22.27
N LYS A 54 -12.48 -7.76 -22.54
CA LYS A 54 -12.41 -8.74 -23.64
C LYS A 54 -13.10 -10.05 -23.22
N PRO A 55 -13.95 -10.67 -24.07
CA PRO A 55 -14.69 -11.89 -23.73
C PRO A 55 -13.82 -13.05 -23.22
N LYS A 56 -12.60 -13.17 -23.74
CA LYS A 56 -11.65 -14.23 -23.32
C LYS A 56 -11.23 -14.14 -21.84
N PHE A 57 -11.43 -13.00 -21.18
CA PHE A 57 -11.13 -12.81 -19.75
C PHE A 57 -12.38 -12.82 -18.86
N TRP A 58 -13.55 -13.20 -19.40
CA TRP A 58 -14.82 -13.17 -18.68
C TRP A 58 -14.76 -13.97 -17.36
N TRP A 59 -14.20 -15.18 -17.39
CA TRP A 59 -14.05 -16.01 -16.19
C TRP A 59 -13.13 -15.39 -15.14
N GLN A 60 -12.01 -14.79 -15.55
CA GLN A 60 -11.08 -14.10 -14.64
C GLN A 60 -11.77 -12.90 -13.99
N ASN A 61 -12.54 -12.12 -14.77
CA ASN A 61 -13.31 -10.98 -14.27
C ASN A 61 -14.40 -11.42 -13.28
N LEU A 62 -15.11 -12.52 -13.58
CA LEU A 62 -16.10 -13.09 -12.67
C LEU A 62 -15.46 -13.56 -11.35
N MET A 63 -14.32 -14.26 -11.40
CA MET A 63 -13.60 -14.70 -10.20
C MET A 63 -13.07 -13.52 -9.38
N LEU A 64 -12.56 -12.48 -10.05
CA LEU A 64 -12.14 -11.23 -9.41
C LEU A 64 -13.30 -10.58 -8.63
N ARG A 65 -14.45 -10.38 -9.28
CA ARG A 65 -15.63 -9.75 -8.66
C ARG A 65 -16.26 -10.58 -7.55
N LYS A 66 -16.14 -11.91 -7.61
CA LYS A 66 -16.61 -12.80 -6.53
C LYS A 66 -15.70 -12.80 -5.31
N GLY A 67 -14.40 -12.60 -5.50
CA GLY A 67 -13.40 -12.69 -4.43
C GLY A 67 -13.01 -11.36 -3.80
N PHE A 68 -13.25 -10.23 -4.48
CA PHE A 68 -12.72 -8.93 -4.08
C PHE A 68 -13.73 -7.81 -4.35
N ASP A 69 -13.75 -6.82 -3.44
CA ASP A 69 -14.32 -5.51 -3.73
C ASP A 69 -13.34 -4.71 -4.61
N LEU A 70 -13.74 -4.42 -5.84
CA LEU A 70 -12.93 -3.71 -6.84
C LEU A 70 -13.31 -2.22 -6.95
N THR A 71 -13.96 -1.68 -5.93
CA THR A 71 -14.39 -0.28 -5.92
C THR A 71 -13.20 0.64 -5.70
N PHE A 72 -12.78 1.34 -6.76
CA PHE A 72 -11.79 2.41 -6.66
C PHE A 72 -12.37 3.59 -5.89
N ILE A 73 -11.62 4.07 -4.91
CA ILE A 73 -11.98 5.24 -4.11
C ILE A 73 -11.61 6.51 -4.86
N LYS A 74 -12.52 7.47 -4.86
CA LYS A 74 -12.24 8.84 -5.28
C LYS A 74 -12.02 9.73 -4.06
N PRO A 75 -10.97 10.58 -4.04
CA PRO A 75 -10.66 11.40 -2.88
C PRO A 75 -11.81 12.30 -2.37
N HIS A 76 -12.62 12.86 -3.27
CA HIS A 76 -13.72 13.74 -2.90
C HIS A 76 -14.91 13.02 -2.23
N GLU A 77 -14.94 11.69 -2.23
CA GLU A 77 -16.00 10.90 -1.59
C GLU A 77 -15.70 10.60 -0.11
N PHE A 78 -14.49 10.93 0.37
CA PHE A 78 -13.99 10.60 1.69
C PHE A 78 -13.78 11.85 2.54
N ARG A 79 -13.84 11.74 3.87
CA ARG A 79 -13.53 12.83 4.81
C ARG A 79 -12.21 12.56 5.53
N LEU A 80 -11.41 13.60 5.75
CA LEU A 80 -10.20 13.53 6.58
C LEU A 80 -10.56 13.80 8.04
N LEU A 81 -10.30 12.82 8.91
CA LEU A 81 -10.40 12.93 10.36
C LEU A 81 -8.98 12.99 10.94
N VAL A 82 -8.59 14.18 11.39
CA VAL A 82 -7.32 14.43 12.08
C VAL A 82 -7.57 15.12 13.41
N PRO A 83 -6.70 14.92 14.40
CA PRO A 83 -6.67 15.79 15.57
C PRO A 83 -6.45 17.25 15.12
N ALA A 84 -7.17 18.20 15.73
CA ALA A 84 -7.06 19.61 15.37
C ALA A 84 -5.62 20.12 15.59
N HIS A 85 -5.10 20.90 14.64
CA HIS A 85 -3.77 21.54 14.69
C HIS A 85 -2.56 20.62 14.82
N GLN A 86 -2.74 19.31 14.65
CA GLN A 86 -1.66 18.35 14.77
C GLN A 86 -1.44 17.61 13.47
N LEU A 87 -0.19 17.57 13.03
CA LEU A 87 0.25 16.69 11.94
C LEU A 87 1.40 15.82 12.41
N THR A 88 1.58 14.71 11.69
CA THR A 88 2.81 13.94 11.77
C THR A 88 3.97 14.70 11.17
N ASP A 89 5.03 14.82 11.95
CA ASP A 89 6.35 15.11 11.44
C ASP A 89 6.98 13.80 10.99
N CYS A 90 6.83 13.45 9.70
CA CYS A 90 7.44 12.23 9.18
C CYS A 90 8.97 12.25 9.26
N ASP A 91 9.57 13.45 9.34
CA ASP A 91 11.02 13.63 9.38
C ASP A 91 11.56 13.42 10.80
N ASN A 92 10.73 13.65 11.82
CA ASN A 92 11.05 13.46 13.23
C ASN A 92 10.23 12.36 13.96
N CYS A 93 9.32 11.64 13.29
CA CYS A 93 8.54 10.58 13.95
C CYS A 93 9.49 9.43 14.34
N THR A 94 9.72 9.30 15.65
CA THR A 94 10.53 8.25 16.26
C THR A 94 9.91 6.86 16.09
N GLU A 95 8.60 6.80 15.85
CA GLU A 95 7.84 5.59 15.54
C GLU A 95 7.62 5.51 14.04
N VAL A 96 8.63 5.03 13.31
CA VAL A 96 8.52 4.82 11.87
C VAL A 96 7.53 3.68 11.62
N CYS A 97 6.82 3.67 10.48
CA CYS A 97 5.94 2.57 10.03
C CYS A 97 6.53 1.14 10.14
N CYS A 98 7.83 1.07 10.37
CA CYS A 98 8.75 -0.05 10.29
C CYS A 98 9.43 -0.40 11.63
N THR A 99 9.13 0.30 12.72
CA THR A 99 9.70 0.04 14.06
C THR A 99 8.68 -0.64 14.96
N GLY A 100 9.10 -1.64 15.75
CA GLY A 100 8.26 -2.32 16.74
C GLY A 100 7.90 -3.77 16.39
N PRO A 101 7.69 -4.66 17.39
CA PRO A 101 7.65 -6.12 17.20
C PRO A 101 6.56 -6.60 16.23
N ASN A 102 5.45 -5.86 16.13
CA ASN A 102 4.30 -6.20 15.29
C ASN A 102 4.26 -5.45 13.96
N SER A 103 5.21 -4.54 13.71
CA SER A 103 5.22 -3.70 12.51
C SER A 103 5.58 -4.53 11.29
N ARG A 104 4.72 -4.47 10.27
CA ARG A 104 4.85 -5.20 9.00
C ARG A 104 4.50 -4.30 7.85
N VAL A 105 5.44 -4.17 6.93
CA VAL A 105 5.27 -3.38 5.72
C VAL A 105 5.08 -4.31 4.55
N SER A 106 3.82 -4.56 4.20
CA SER A 106 3.45 -5.29 2.99
C SER A 106 3.82 -4.47 1.76
N LEU A 107 4.40 -5.14 0.77
CA LEU A 107 4.91 -4.58 -0.46
C LEU A 107 4.01 -4.96 -1.63
N GLY A 108 3.31 -3.97 -2.19
CA GLY A 108 2.52 -4.13 -3.42
C GLY A 108 3.41 -4.43 -4.64
N LEU A 109 2.79 -4.61 -5.81
CA LEU A 109 3.57 -4.83 -7.05
C LEU A 109 4.39 -3.59 -7.41
N LEU A 110 3.84 -2.40 -7.20
CA LEU A 110 4.52 -1.14 -7.45
C LEU A 110 5.71 -0.94 -6.49
N ASP A 111 5.54 -1.23 -5.21
CA ASP A 111 6.63 -1.16 -4.22
C ASP A 111 7.76 -2.12 -4.61
N GLN A 112 7.43 -3.35 -5.01
CA GLN A 112 8.41 -4.33 -5.48
C GLN A 112 9.14 -3.84 -6.74
N ALA A 113 8.42 -3.28 -7.71
CA ALA A 113 9.03 -2.75 -8.94
C ALA A 113 10.01 -1.61 -8.63
N ARG A 114 9.63 -0.68 -7.75
CA ARG A 114 10.50 0.42 -7.31
C ARG A 114 11.74 -0.07 -6.58
N LEU A 115 11.60 -1.04 -5.68
CA LEU A 115 12.74 -1.63 -4.98
C LEU A 115 13.67 -2.40 -5.94
N ILE A 116 13.13 -3.08 -6.96
CA ILE A 116 13.94 -3.74 -7.98
C ILE A 116 14.71 -2.70 -8.81
N ASP A 117 14.03 -1.66 -9.28
CA ASP A 117 14.64 -0.58 -10.07
C ASP A 117 15.74 0.15 -9.29
N ALA A 118 15.57 0.29 -7.97
CA ALA A 118 16.57 0.89 -7.08
C ALA A 118 17.72 -0.06 -6.67
N GLY A 119 17.73 -1.31 -7.13
CA GLY A 119 18.72 -2.32 -6.70
C GLY A 119 18.54 -2.82 -5.26
N LEU A 120 17.39 -2.53 -4.65
CA LEU A 120 17.01 -2.87 -3.26
C LEU A 120 16.19 -4.16 -3.15
N SER A 121 16.21 -5.03 -4.17
CA SER A 121 15.42 -6.27 -4.16
C SER A 121 15.78 -7.24 -3.02
N HIS A 122 16.97 -7.10 -2.42
CA HIS A 122 17.42 -7.86 -1.26
C HIS A 122 16.62 -7.53 0.02
N ALA A 123 15.93 -6.38 0.06
CA ALA A 123 15.06 -5.98 1.15
C ALA A 123 13.65 -6.61 1.05
N ILE A 124 13.35 -7.35 -0.03
CA ILE A 124 12.05 -7.98 -0.25
C ILE A 124 12.08 -9.40 0.32
N GLN A 125 11.21 -9.68 1.29
CA GLN A 125 11.04 -10.99 1.91
C GLN A 125 9.67 -11.58 1.54
N GLN A 126 9.61 -12.84 1.11
CA GLN A 126 8.33 -13.54 0.90
C GLN A 126 7.52 -13.63 2.21
N GLY A 127 6.19 -13.44 2.16
CA GLY A 127 5.31 -13.51 3.34
C GLY A 127 4.66 -14.90 3.57
N PRO A 128 4.28 -15.28 4.80
CA PRO A 128 4.90 -15.00 6.10
C PRO A 128 5.59 -16.24 6.73
N HIS A 129 6.68 -16.04 7.48
CA HIS A 129 7.09 -16.95 8.56
C HIS A 129 6.60 -16.38 9.90
N GLY A 130 5.58 -17.02 10.49
CA GLY A 130 5.14 -16.85 11.89
C GLY A 130 4.50 -15.51 12.28
N VAL A 131 3.18 -15.47 12.43
CA VAL A 131 2.60 -14.66 13.53
C VAL A 131 2.71 -15.57 14.74
N ASN A 132 3.46 -15.18 15.77
CA ASN A 132 3.42 -15.90 17.04
C ASN A 132 1.96 -15.98 17.49
N ASP A 133 1.49 -17.19 17.79
CA ASP A 133 0.15 -17.47 18.31
C ASP A 133 -0.08 -16.70 19.62
N SER A 134 -0.51 -15.45 19.52
CA SER A 134 -1.07 -14.75 20.66
C SER A 134 -2.51 -15.22 20.82
N ALA A 135 -2.78 -16.00 21.86
CA ALA A 135 -4.07 -16.64 22.19
C ALA A 135 -5.28 -15.68 22.32
N ASN A 136 -5.08 -14.36 22.15
CA ASN A 136 -6.12 -13.32 22.17
C ASN A 136 -6.26 -12.64 20.80
N LYS A 137 -6.45 -13.41 19.72
CA LYS A 137 -6.72 -12.81 18.40
C LYS A 137 -8.16 -12.31 18.33
N LEU A 138 -8.32 -11.01 18.09
CA LEU A 138 -9.61 -10.40 17.77
C LEU A 138 -10.04 -10.82 16.33
N TRP A 139 -11.34 -10.99 16.10
CA TRP A 139 -11.90 -11.37 14.78
C TRP A 139 -11.47 -10.45 13.61
N ALA A 140 -11.22 -9.16 13.89
CA ALA A 140 -10.72 -8.23 12.89
C ALA A 140 -9.26 -8.49 12.49
N GLN A 141 -8.44 -9.04 13.41
CA GLN A 141 -7.09 -9.49 13.09
C GLN A 141 -7.14 -10.77 12.24
N SER A 142 -8.01 -11.74 12.57
CA SER A 142 -8.14 -12.96 11.76
C SER A 142 -8.61 -12.68 10.33
N ALA A 143 -9.56 -11.76 10.12
CA ALA A 143 -10.00 -11.35 8.79
C ALA A 143 -8.87 -10.69 7.97
N SER A 144 -8.01 -9.89 8.62
CA SER A 144 -6.84 -9.31 7.95
C SER A 144 -5.78 -10.36 7.63
N GLU A 145 -5.59 -11.35 8.51
CA GLU A 145 -4.66 -12.46 8.35
C GLU A 145 -5.07 -13.44 7.24
N GLU A 146 -6.36 -13.47 6.87
CA GLU A 146 -6.89 -14.25 5.76
C GLU A 146 -6.81 -13.52 4.41
N SER A 147 -6.52 -12.23 4.41
CA SER A 147 -6.47 -11.45 3.17
C SER A 147 -5.33 -11.90 2.25
N LEU A 148 -5.56 -11.80 0.93
CA LEU A 148 -4.54 -12.09 -0.08
C LEU A 148 -3.28 -11.24 0.12
N PHE A 149 -3.43 -9.98 0.54
CA PHE A 149 -2.30 -9.08 0.78
C PHE A 149 -1.46 -9.53 1.99
N PHE A 150 -2.10 -10.04 3.04
CA PHE A 150 -1.37 -10.51 4.21
C PHE A 150 -0.63 -11.82 3.94
N ARG A 151 -1.27 -12.78 3.29
CA ARG A 151 -0.68 -14.11 3.06
C ARG A 151 0.20 -14.16 1.82
N GLY A 152 -0.20 -13.44 0.78
CA GLY A 152 0.33 -13.61 -0.57
C GLY A 152 1.35 -12.59 -1.01
N PHE A 153 1.37 -11.39 -0.43
CA PHE A 153 2.33 -10.36 -0.81
C PHE A 153 3.58 -10.40 0.06
N PRO A 154 4.76 -10.08 -0.49
CA PRO A 154 5.98 -9.97 0.29
C PRO A 154 5.88 -8.81 1.27
N VAL A 155 6.80 -8.83 2.22
CA VAL A 155 7.00 -7.79 3.21
C VAL A 155 8.44 -7.25 3.11
N LEU A 156 8.67 -6.06 3.64
CA LEU A 156 10.04 -5.62 3.90
C LEU A 156 10.70 -6.57 4.88
N LYS A 157 11.92 -6.98 4.54
CA LYS A 157 12.80 -7.74 5.42
C LYS A 157 13.05 -6.94 6.70
N ARG A 158 13.14 -7.66 7.81
CA ARG A 158 13.50 -7.10 9.11
C ARG A 158 14.89 -7.57 9.52
N ASP A 159 15.60 -6.73 10.23
CA ASP A 159 16.87 -7.07 10.86
C ASP A 159 16.66 -7.71 12.25
N ALA A 160 17.76 -7.96 12.96
CA ALA A 160 17.73 -8.55 14.30
C ALA A 160 17.08 -7.63 15.35
N THR A 161 17.11 -6.31 15.14
CA THR A 161 16.49 -5.31 16.02
C THR A 161 15.00 -5.11 15.75
N GLN A 162 14.39 -5.98 14.90
CA GLN A 162 12.98 -5.92 14.55
C GLN A 162 12.62 -4.62 13.80
N THR A 163 13.60 -3.98 13.17
CA THR A 163 13.45 -2.80 12.32
C THR A 163 13.49 -3.21 10.84
N CYS A 164 12.80 -2.47 9.98
CA CYS A 164 12.85 -2.75 8.54
C CYS A 164 14.26 -2.51 7.99
N ALA A 165 14.70 -3.37 7.07
CA ALA A 165 16.02 -3.32 6.42
C ALA A 165 16.30 -2.04 5.59
N LEU A 166 15.33 -1.15 5.43
CA LEU A 166 15.49 0.13 4.73
C LEU A 166 15.76 1.31 5.68
N LEU A 167 15.83 1.06 7.00
CA LEU A 167 16.26 2.06 7.97
C LEU A 167 17.78 2.05 8.11
N ASN A 168 18.38 3.23 8.23
CA ASN A 168 19.79 3.38 8.56
C ASN A 168 20.02 3.22 10.07
N GLU A 169 21.27 3.30 10.51
CA GLU A 169 21.67 3.15 11.93
C GLU A 169 21.00 4.17 12.86
N ASN A 170 20.61 5.33 12.32
CA ASN A 170 19.92 6.39 13.05
C ASN A 170 18.39 6.25 12.99
N LEU A 171 17.87 5.08 12.56
CA LEU A 171 16.46 4.83 12.31
C LEU A 171 15.82 5.79 11.31
N SER A 172 16.63 6.46 10.48
CA SER A 172 16.15 7.31 9.40
C SER A 172 15.97 6.49 8.13
N CYS A 173 15.11 6.98 7.24
CA CYS A 173 14.85 6.35 5.95
C CYS A 173 16.10 6.34 5.05
N GLY A 174 16.72 5.17 4.87
CA GLY A 174 17.89 5.00 4.00
C GLY A 174 17.53 4.79 2.52
N ALA A 175 16.25 4.60 2.20
CA ALA A 175 15.76 4.27 0.86
C ALA A 175 14.91 5.38 0.22
N PHE A 176 14.93 6.60 0.73
CA PHE A 176 14.25 7.74 0.11
C PHE A 176 14.81 8.00 -1.30
N PRO A 177 13.98 8.24 -2.34
CA PRO A 177 12.52 8.38 -2.34
C PRO A 177 11.75 7.07 -2.67
N HIS A 178 12.42 5.92 -2.68
CA HIS A 178 11.89 4.59 -3.04
C HIS A 178 11.16 3.88 -1.88
N TRP A 179 10.62 4.65 -0.95
CA TRP A 179 9.91 4.09 0.20
C TRP A 179 8.60 3.40 -0.24
N PRO A 180 8.15 2.34 0.46
CA PRO A 180 6.87 1.73 0.14
C PRO A 180 5.69 2.66 0.40
N MET A 181 4.68 2.58 -0.47
CA MET A 181 3.46 3.38 -0.37
C MET A 181 2.74 3.22 0.97
N SER A 182 2.77 2.01 1.53
CA SER A 182 2.15 1.71 2.83
C SER A 182 2.73 2.53 3.98
N CYS A 183 3.97 2.99 3.84
CA CYS A 183 4.61 3.87 4.81
C CYS A 183 4.54 5.35 4.45
N GLU A 184 4.38 5.71 3.17
CA GLU A 184 4.18 7.11 2.79
C GLU A 184 2.86 7.68 3.30
N ARG A 185 1.84 6.83 3.39
CA ARG A 185 0.55 7.22 3.97
C ARG A 185 0.56 7.24 5.50
N TYR A 186 1.60 6.72 6.15
CA TYR A 186 1.59 6.53 7.60
C TYR A 186 1.54 7.89 8.33
N PRO A 187 0.73 8.05 9.39
CA PRO A 187 -0.07 7.04 10.08
C PRO A 187 -1.53 6.94 9.60
N PHE A 188 -1.88 7.44 8.43
CA PHE A 188 -3.27 7.46 7.98
C PHE A 188 -3.76 6.09 7.50
N ALA A 189 -4.99 5.75 7.88
CA ALA A 189 -5.72 4.57 7.44
C ALA A 189 -7.07 4.96 6.80
N VAL A 190 -7.58 4.10 5.94
CA VAL A 190 -8.86 4.28 5.24
C VAL A 190 -9.93 3.40 5.90
N ASN A 191 -11.06 4.01 6.25
CA ASN A 191 -12.29 3.32 6.64
C ASN A 191 -13.31 3.45 5.49
N LEU A 192 -13.58 2.35 4.81
CA LEU A 192 -14.49 2.29 3.67
C LEU A 192 -15.95 2.49 4.06
N GLU A 193 -16.37 1.94 5.20
CA GLU A 193 -17.75 1.95 5.68
C GLU A 193 -18.20 3.38 5.98
N ASN A 194 -17.36 4.10 6.73
CA ASN A 194 -17.64 5.49 7.10
C ASN A 194 -17.18 6.50 6.03
N LYS A 195 -16.51 6.04 4.97
CA LYS A 195 -15.81 6.87 3.98
C LYS A 195 -14.92 7.91 4.64
N THR A 196 -14.07 7.47 5.56
CA THR A 196 -13.14 8.36 6.27
C THR A 196 -11.71 7.91 6.10
N VAL A 197 -10.80 8.87 6.12
CA VAL A 197 -9.38 8.64 6.32
C VAL A 197 -9.07 9.17 7.70
N PHE A 198 -8.55 8.32 8.56
CA PHE A 198 -8.36 8.61 9.97
C PHE A 198 -6.93 8.32 10.40
N TRP A 199 -6.53 8.93 11.51
CA TRP A 199 -5.26 8.69 12.16
C TRP A 199 -5.21 7.27 12.74
N ALA A 200 -4.30 6.42 12.27
CA ALA A 200 -4.07 5.12 12.89
C ALA A 200 -3.21 5.32 14.14
N GLU A 201 -3.66 4.71 15.24
CA GLU A 201 -2.89 4.66 16.49
C GLU A 201 -1.54 3.98 16.22
N GLY A 202 -0.45 4.73 16.40
CA GLY A 202 0.89 4.18 16.22
C GLY A 202 2.03 5.17 16.04
N CYS A 203 1.79 6.45 15.68
CA CYS A 203 2.80 7.51 15.77
C CYS A 203 2.40 8.44 16.92
N ALA A 204 3.17 8.40 18.00
CA ALA A 204 3.01 9.27 19.16
C ALA A 204 3.60 10.68 18.95
N SER A 205 4.38 10.89 17.89
CA SER A 205 4.94 12.20 17.53
C SER A 205 3.88 13.04 16.82
N LEU A 206 3.25 13.91 17.59
CA LEU A 206 2.36 14.96 17.13
C LEU A 206 3.09 16.29 17.28
N HIS A 207 3.15 17.08 16.20
CA HIS A 207 3.69 18.43 16.26
C HIS A 207 2.60 19.42 15.87
N GLU A 208 2.59 20.56 16.55
CA GLU A 208 1.79 21.71 16.14
C GLU A 208 2.39 22.27 14.85
N VAL A 209 1.57 22.30 13.79
CA VAL A 209 1.97 22.86 12.50
C VAL A 209 1.10 24.07 12.21
N HIS A 210 1.70 25.10 11.61
CA HIS A 210 0.96 26.27 11.18
C HIS A 210 -0.17 25.87 10.21
N GLU A 211 -1.39 26.36 10.42
CA GLU A 211 -2.61 25.86 9.76
C GLU A 211 -2.52 25.67 8.22
N PRO A 212 -1.92 26.58 7.43
CA PRO A 212 -1.86 26.42 5.98
C PRO A 212 -1.01 25.22 5.54
N GLU A 213 0.11 25.00 6.21
CA GLU A 213 1.01 23.87 5.97
C GLU A 213 0.38 22.57 6.46
N ALA A 214 -0.32 22.63 7.60
CA ALA A 214 -1.07 21.52 8.16
C ALA A 214 -2.11 20.97 7.16
N LEU A 215 -2.83 21.88 6.50
CA LEU A 215 -3.82 21.50 5.49
C LEU A 215 -3.18 20.88 4.25
N LEU A 216 -2.05 21.40 3.77
CA LEU A 216 -1.39 20.87 2.58
C LEU A 216 -0.82 19.47 2.81
N ARG A 217 -0.06 19.28 3.90
CA ARG A 217 0.56 17.99 4.23
C ARG A 217 -0.50 16.95 4.63
N GLY A 218 -1.55 17.34 5.34
CA GLY A 218 -2.72 16.50 5.60
C GLY A 218 -3.41 16.02 4.31
N ARG A 219 -3.55 16.89 3.30
CA ARG A 219 -4.07 16.49 1.98
C ARG A 219 -3.16 15.51 1.26
N GLN A 220 -1.85 15.72 1.28
CA GLN A 220 -0.90 14.80 0.65
C GLN A 220 -0.99 13.40 1.25
N LEU A 221 -1.04 13.30 2.59
CA LEU A 221 -1.18 12.03 3.29
C LEU A 221 -2.54 11.37 3.05
N PHE A 222 -3.61 12.18 2.98
CA PHE A 222 -4.94 11.73 2.57
C PHE A 222 -4.93 11.09 1.17
N HIS A 223 -4.34 11.79 0.19
CA HIS A 223 -4.19 11.28 -1.17
C HIS A 223 -3.34 10.01 -1.21
N ALA A 224 -2.24 9.94 -0.45
CA ALA A 224 -1.39 8.76 -0.35
C ALA A 224 -2.16 7.56 0.24
N ALA A 225 -3.01 7.77 1.25
CA ALA A 225 -3.82 6.72 1.86
C ALA A 225 -4.81 6.11 0.85
N ILE A 226 -5.51 6.98 0.10
CA ILE A 226 -6.44 6.56 -0.96
C ILE A 226 -5.71 5.85 -2.10
N GLU A 227 -4.58 6.40 -2.55
CA GLU A 227 -3.82 5.81 -3.66
C GLU A 227 -3.24 4.46 -3.27
N THR A 228 -2.80 4.27 -2.03
CA THR A 228 -2.37 2.96 -1.51
C THR A 228 -3.50 1.94 -1.56
N TYR A 229 -4.73 2.34 -1.21
CA TYR A 229 -5.89 1.46 -1.32
C TYR A 229 -6.20 1.10 -2.78
N ASN A 230 -6.24 2.09 -3.66
CA ASN A 230 -6.48 1.88 -5.08
C ASN A 230 -5.40 0.99 -5.72
N GLN A 231 -4.14 1.15 -5.31
CA GLN A 231 -3.03 0.34 -5.80
C GLN A 231 -3.20 -1.14 -5.43
N ARG A 232 -3.73 -1.46 -4.25
CA ARG A 232 -4.07 -2.84 -3.88
C ARG A 232 -5.06 -3.46 -4.85
N ILE A 233 -6.11 -2.72 -5.24
CA ILE A 233 -7.07 -3.18 -6.24
C ILE A 233 -6.37 -3.44 -7.59
N ARG A 234 -5.50 -2.52 -8.03
CA ARG A 234 -4.71 -2.71 -9.26
C ARG A 234 -3.86 -3.98 -9.19
N ASP A 235 -3.18 -4.22 -8.07
CA ASP A 235 -2.33 -5.38 -7.88
C ASP A 235 -3.12 -6.69 -8.02
N VAL A 236 -4.30 -6.77 -7.39
CA VAL A 236 -5.20 -7.94 -7.51
C VAL A 236 -5.63 -8.16 -8.96
N ILE A 237 -6.05 -7.10 -9.66
CA ILE A 237 -6.45 -7.19 -11.06
C ILE A 237 -5.28 -7.72 -11.90
N LEU A 238 -4.09 -7.15 -11.76
CA LEU A 238 -2.88 -7.56 -12.48
C LEU A 238 -2.54 -9.03 -12.25
N LEU A 239 -2.66 -9.53 -11.02
CA LEU A 239 -2.44 -10.95 -10.72
C LEU A 239 -3.37 -11.87 -11.49
N TYR A 240 -4.62 -11.46 -11.77
CA TYR A 240 -5.56 -12.31 -12.49
C TYR A 240 -5.37 -12.23 -14.01
N VAL A 241 -5.11 -11.03 -14.55
CA VAL A 241 -5.18 -10.75 -16.00
C VAL A 241 -3.83 -10.63 -16.70
N ALA A 242 -2.74 -10.44 -15.95
CA ALA A 242 -1.41 -10.11 -16.46
C ALA A 242 -0.28 -10.89 -15.77
N MET A 243 -0.59 -12.05 -15.20
CA MET A 243 0.39 -12.88 -14.47
C MET A 243 1.63 -13.27 -15.30
N PRO A 244 1.55 -13.65 -16.59
CA PRO A 244 2.74 -13.93 -17.40
C PRO A 244 3.72 -12.74 -17.44
N GLU A 245 3.19 -11.54 -17.68
CA GLU A 245 4.01 -10.32 -17.76
C GLU A 245 4.62 -9.96 -16.39
N LEU A 246 3.87 -10.17 -15.30
CA LEU A 246 4.43 -10.05 -13.95
C LEU A 246 5.58 -11.04 -13.69
N ALA A 247 5.53 -12.24 -14.29
CA ALA A 247 6.62 -13.20 -14.21
C ALA A 247 7.83 -12.74 -15.04
N ASP A 248 7.60 -12.13 -16.19
CA ASP A 248 8.64 -11.53 -17.05
C ASP A 248 9.39 -10.40 -16.35
N MET A 249 8.68 -9.61 -15.54
CA MET A 249 9.29 -8.57 -14.70
C MET A 249 9.94 -9.11 -13.43
N GLY A 250 9.86 -10.42 -13.16
CA GLY A 250 10.41 -11.03 -11.94
C GLY A 250 9.64 -10.72 -10.66
N LEU A 251 8.48 -10.07 -10.73
CA LEU A 251 7.67 -9.68 -9.56
C LEU A 251 7.01 -10.89 -8.89
N LEU A 252 6.69 -11.95 -9.64
CA LEU A 252 6.04 -13.13 -9.07
C LEU A 252 6.91 -13.94 -8.11
N ARG A 253 8.24 -13.83 -8.21
CA ARG A 253 9.16 -14.66 -7.41
C ARG A 253 9.10 -14.33 -5.92
N HIS A 254 8.57 -13.17 -5.55
CA HIS A 254 8.44 -12.73 -4.16
C HIS A 254 7.04 -12.96 -3.57
N LEU A 255 6.06 -13.36 -4.38
CA LEU A 255 4.69 -13.58 -3.92
C LEU A 255 4.51 -15.01 -3.40
N SER A 256 3.74 -15.17 -2.32
CA SER A 256 3.31 -16.44 -1.74
C SER A 256 1.82 -16.73 -2.00
N LEU A 257 1.45 -16.81 -3.28
CA LEU A 257 0.06 -17.01 -3.69
C LEU A 257 -0.47 -18.39 -3.26
N HIS A 258 -1.80 -18.51 -3.17
CA HIS A 258 -2.49 -19.76 -2.82
C HIS A 258 -3.49 -20.21 -3.90
N GLY A 259 -3.89 -21.48 -3.87
CA GLY A 259 -4.99 -22.01 -4.66
C GLY A 259 -4.72 -22.02 -6.18
N THR A 260 -5.60 -21.39 -6.96
CA THR A 260 -5.47 -21.32 -8.43
C THR A 260 -4.31 -20.42 -8.86
N LEU A 261 -4.09 -19.32 -8.13
CA LEU A 261 -3.01 -18.37 -8.42
C LEU A 261 -1.63 -19.00 -8.18
N GLU A 262 -1.49 -19.80 -7.13
CA GLU A 262 -0.24 -20.53 -6.84
C GLU A 262 0.14 -21.50 -7.96
N ARG A 263 -0.83 -22.29 -8.44
CA ARG A 263 -0.62 -23.24 -9.54
C ARG A 263 -0.18 -22.52 -10.82
N ARG A 264 -0.80 -21.39 -11.14
CA ARG A 264 -0.40 -20.54 -12.27
C ARG A 264 1.00 -19.97 -12.09
N ARG A 265 1.32 -19.43 -10.90
CA ARG A 265 2.65 -18.92 -10.55
C ARG A 265 3.73 -19.97 -10.74
N LYS A 266 3.56 -21.17 -10.15
CA LYS A 266 4.51 -22.29 -10.25
C LYS A 266 4.76 -22.68 -11.71
N LYS A 267 3.69 -22.81 -12.51
CA LYS A 267 3.80 -23.13 -13.95
C LYS A 267 4.61 -22.08 -14.71
N LEU A 268 4.34 -20.79 -14.48
CA LEU A 268 5.02 -19.69 -15.16
C LEU A 268 6.50 -19.58 -14.75
N LEU A 269 6.81 -19.76 -13.47
CA LEU A 269 8.20 -19.74 -13.00
C LEU A 269 9.00 -20.95 -13.50
N ALA A 270 8.40 -22.14 -13.54
CA ALA A 270 9.06 -23.34 -14.06
C ALA A 270 9.40 -23.21 -15.56
N ALA A 271 8.52 -22.58 -16.34
CA ALA A 271 8.74 -22.36 -17.77
C ALA A 271 9.88 -21.37 -18.09
N LYS A 272 10.36 -20.62 -17.11
CA LYS A 272 11.44 -19.62 -17.25
C LYS A 272 12.81 -20.13 -16.83
N THR A 273 12.86 -21.26 -16.14
CA THR A 273 14.10 -21.92 -15.71
C THR A 273 14.70 -22.84 -16.78
N HIS A 274 14.01 -23.00 -17.91
CA HIS A 274 14.44 -23.77 -19.09
C HIS A 274 14.71 -22.82 -20.26
#